data_AF-A0A847KKW0-F1
#
_entry.id   AF-A0A847KKW0-F1
#
_cell.length_a   1.000
_cell.length_b   1.000
_cell.length_c   1.000
_cell.angle_alpha   90.00
_cell.angle_beta   90.00
_cell.angle_gamma   90.00
#
_symmetry.space_group_name_H-M   'P 1'
#
loop_
_entity.id
_entity.type
_entity.pdbx_description
1 polymer ?
#
loop_
_entity_poly.entity_id
_entity_poly.type
_entity_poly.pdbx_seq_one_letter_code
_entity_poly.pdbx_strand_id
1 'polypeptide(L)'
;MGFVVAGESVGFLIPASGFAIAYYAGLAPWPAYVLHVVLGLGEGALLGLAQALALRGTRGQVPTRRWVAVTAVAAALAWGIGMLPTTLFDSGVTLDPANALVRIAAAGGAVALLLTIPVAQWTVLRHVLDRAWHWIPVNAAAWLVGLSLTLLPSPFVDETTPPTVLAVAFGLGGVAMATTVAVGTGVGMRRMLANQSRGAGREGGN
;
A
#
# COMPACT_ATOMS: atom_id res chain seq x y z
N MET A 1 -7.80 13.15 -8.54
CA MET A 1 -7.52 11.83 -9.13
C MET A 1 -6.15 11.81 -9.78
N GLY A 2 -5.88 12.62 -10.81
CA GLY A 2 -4.57 12.64 -11.49
C GLY A 2 -3.34 12.81 -10.57
N PHE A 3 -3.42 13.69 -9.56
CA PHE A 3 -2.32 13.89 -8.59
C PHE A 3 -2.07 12.67 -7.69
N VAL A 4 -3.11 11.92 -7.34
CA VAL A 4 -2.99 10.72 -6.49
C VAL A 4 -2.41 9.57 -7.30
N VAL A 5 -2.87 9.38 -8.54
CA VAL A 5 -2.28 8.39 -9.46
C VAL A 5 -0.79 8.68 -9.69
N ALA A 6 -0.42 9.94 -9.93
CA ALA A 6 0.97 10.33 -10.10
C ALA A 6 1.81 10.11 -8.83
N GLY A 7 1.31 10.52 -7.66
CA GLY A 7 1.99 10.32 -6.38
C GLY A 7 2.16 8.85 -6.00
N GLU A 8 1.15 8.02 -6.24
CA GLU A 8 1.19 6.56 -6.05
C GLU A 8 2.14 5.89 -7.06
N SER A 9 2.09 6.28 -8.33
CA SER A 9 2.95 5.71 -9.37
C SER A 9 4.42 6.04 -9.11
N VAL A 10 4.73 7.30 -8.74
CA VAL A 10 6.08 7.71 -8.34
C VAL A 10 6.49 7.05 -7.01
N GLY A 11 5.55 6.94 -6.07
CA GLY A 11 5.75 6.25 -4.79
C GLY A 11 6.17 4.81 -4.98
N PHE A 12 5.49 4.06 -5.84
CA PHE A 12 5.79 2.65 -6.09
C PHE A 12 7.12 2.43 -6.81
N LEU A 13 7.56 3.38 -7.65
CA LEU A 13 8.88 3.30 -8.29
C LEU A 13 10.02 3.31 -7.27
N ILE A 14 9.82 3.89 -6.07
CA ILE A 14 10.83 3.91 -5.01
C ILE A 14 11.19 2.49 -4.54
N PRO A 15 10.29 1.69 -3.96
CA PRO A 15 10.62 0.33 -3.55
C PRO A 15 10.87 -0.61 -4.72
N ALA A 16 10.24 -0.40 -5.89
CA ALA A 16 10.56 -1.19 -7.09
C ALA A 16 12.04 -1.02 -7.51
N SER A 17 12.59 0.20 -7.41
CA SER A 17 14.02 0.44 -7.64
C SER A 17 14.92 -0.23 -6.59
N GLY A 18 14.39 -0.46 -5.39
CA GLY A 18 15.07 -1.17 -4.30
C GLY A 18 15.54 -2.57 -4.68
N PHE A 19 14.74 -3.31 -5.45
CA PHE A 19 15.11 -4.63 -5.95
C PHE A 19 16.34 -4.56 -6.87
N ALA A 20 16.34 -3.62 -7.82
CA ALA A 20 17.48 -3.42 -8.70
C ALA A 20 18.73 -2.97 -7.93
N ILE A 21 18.58 -2.03 -7.00
CA ILE A 21 19.69 -1.56 -6.14
C ILE A 21 20.27 -2.71 -5.33
N ALA A 22 19.43 -3.50 -4.66
CA ALA A 22 19.87 -4.64 -3.86
C ALA A 22 20.62 -5.68 -4.71
N TYR A 23 20.11 -5.97 -5.91
CA TYR A 23 20.71 -6.89 -6.86
C TYR A 23 22.09 -6.40 -7.33
N TYR A 24 22.18 -5.17 -7.87
CA TYR A 24 23.45 -4.64 -8.40
C TYR A 24 24.49 -4.35 -7.32
N ALA A 25 24.06 -4.05 -6.10
CA ALA A 25 24.96 -3.88 -4.96
C ALA A 25 25.35 -5.21 -4.28
N GLY A 26 24.80 -6.35 -4.71
CA GLY A 26 25.08 -7.66 -4.13
C GLY A 26 24.73 -7.75 -2.65
N LEU A 27 23.62 -7.10 -2.23
CA LEU A 27 23.24 -7.07 -0.81
C LEU A 27 22.83 -8.46 -0.32
N ALA A 28 23.30 -8.82 0.88
CA ALA A 28 22.79 -9.98 1.60
C ALA A 28 21.29 -9.79 1.95
N PRO A 29 20.55 -10.87 2.28
CA PRO A 29 19.09 -10.82 2.45
C PRO A 29 18.61 -9.80 3.48
N TRP A 30 19.23 -9.75 4.67
CA TRP A 30 18.82 -8.82 5.73
C TRP A 30 19.10 -7.34 5.43
N PRO A 31 20.28 -6.96 4.89
CA PRO A 31 20.47 -5.61 4.36
C PRO A 31 19.47 -5.22 3.27
N ALA A 32 19.16 -6.13 2.33
CA ALA A 32 18.15 -5.89 1.31
C ALA A 32 16.75 -5.69 1.93
N TYR A 33 16.38 -6.49 2.94
CA TYR A 33 15.16 -6.32 3.71
C TYR A 33 15.05 -4.93 4.35
N VAL A 34 16.10 -4.47 5.02
CA VAL A 34 16.13 -3.14 5.65
C VAL A 34 15.99 -2.03 4.59
N LEU A 35 16.65 -2.18 3.45
CA LEU A 35 16.52 -1.24 2.33
C LEU A 35 15.05 -1.12 1.89
N HIS A 36 14.34 -2.23 1.66
CA HIS A 36 12.94 -2.20 1.22
C HIS A 36 12.00 -1.61 2.28
N VAL A 37 12.24 -1.85 3.57
CA VAL A 37 11.49 -1.20 4.66
C VAL A 37 11.67 0.32 4.63
N VAL A 38 12.90 0.80 4.43
CA VAL A 38 13.20 2.24 4.32
C VAL A 38 12.58 2.85 3.06
N LEU A 39 12.66 2.16 1.92
CA LEU A 39 12.04 2.62 0.68
C LEU A 39 10.50 2.64 0.79
N GLY A 40 9.92 1.69 1.51
CA GLY A 40 8.50 1.66 1.87
C GLY A 40 8.04 2.87 2.68
N LEU A 41 8.91 3.40 3.55
CA LEU A 41 8.65 4.66 4.25
C LEU A 41 8.49 5.83 3.25
N GLY A 42 9.36 5.87 2.23
CA GLY A 42 9.31 6.87 1.16
C GLY A 42 8.03 6.78 0.33
N GLU A 43 7.65 5.56 -0.08
CA GLU A 43 6.38 5.31 -0.78
C GLU A 43 5.19 5.80 0.05
N GLY A 44 5.10 5.38 1.31
CA GLY A 44 4.00 5.77 2.20
C GLY A 44 3.95 7.27 2.45
N ALA A 45 5.10 7.96 2.48
CA ALA A 45 5.15 9.41 2.60
C ALA A 45 4.57 10.11 1.37
N LEU A 46 4.94 9.67 0.16
CA LEU A 46 4.41 10.23 -1.09
C LEU A 46 2.92 9.93 -1.26
N LEU A 47 2.50 8.71 -0.95
CA LEU A 47 1.11 8.30 -0.91
C LEU A 47 0.30 9.18 0.04
N GLY A 48 0.73 9.28 1.29
CA GLY A 48 0.05 10.09 2.30
C GLY A 48 -0.02 11.55 1.89
N LEU A 49 1.05 12.10 1.29
CA LEU A 49 1.08 13.48 0.84
C LEU A 49 0.09 13.69 -0.32
N ALA A 50 0.06 12.79 -1.28
CA ALA A 50 -0.85 12.87 -2.42
C ALA A 50 -2.32 12.80 -2.00
N GLN A 51 -2.65 11.90 -1.06
CA GLN A 51 -3.98 11.82 -0.46
C GLN A 51 -4.34 13.09 0.32
N ALA A 52 -3.44 13.60 1.17
CA ALA A 52 -3.70 14.80 1.96
C ALA A 52 -3.89 16.04 1.08
N LEU A 53 -3.12 16.17 -0.01
CA LEU A 53 -3.28 17.25 -0.98
C LEU A 53 -4.61 17.12 -1.76
N ALA A 54 -5.03 15.90 -2.11
CA ALA A 54 -6.34 15.67 -2.74
C ALA A 54 -7.53 15.99 -1.82
N LEU A 55 -7.33 15.94 -0.50
CA LEU A 55 -8.34 16.27 0.51
C LEU A 55 -8.34 17.76 0.90
N ARG A 56 -7.32 18.53 0.51
CA ARG A 56 -7.18 19.93 0.89
C ARG A 56 -8.34 20.77 0.36
N GLY A 57 -8.90 21.63 1.22
CA GLY A 57 -10.05 22.47 0.86
C GLY A 57 -11.39 21.73 0.80
N THR A 58 -11.43 20.45 1.18
CA THR A 58 -12.66 19.67 1.31
C THR A 58 -13.04 19.50 2.78
N ARG A 59 -14.28 19.05 3.05
CA ARG A 59 -14.72 18.68 4.41
C ARG A 59 -13.91 17.52 5.01
N GLY A 60 -13.25 16.72 4.18
CA GLY A 60 -12.39 15.61 4.61
C GLY A 60 -10.94 16.00 4.83
N GLN A 61 -10.63 17.30 4.97
CA GLN A 61 -9.25 17.75 5.14
C GLN A 61 -8.63 17.16 6.41
N VAL A 62 -7.47 16.53 6.24
CA VAL A 62 -6.68 15.92 7.31
C VAL A 62 -5.44 16.76 7.63
N PRO A 63 -4.90 16.70 8.86
CA PRO A 63 -3.62 17.32 9.18
C PRO A 63 -2.49 16.65 8.39
N THR A 64 -2.00 17.31 7.34
CA THR A 64 -1.05 16.75 6.35
C THR A 64 0.15 16.06 6.98
N ARG A 65 0.84 16.71 7.92
CA ARG A 65 2.04 16.14 8.56
C ARG A 65 1.74 14.82 9.28
N ARG A 66 0.66 14.79 10.06
CA ARG A 66 0.26 13.60 10.80
C ARG A 66 -0.20 12.49 9.86
N TRP A 67 -0.97 12.82 8.83
CA TRP A 67 -1.44 11.87 7.82
C TRP A 67 -0.27 11.21 7.06
N VAL A 68 0.68 12.03 6.60
CA VAL A 68 1.90 11.56 5.93
C VAL A 68 2.70 10.65 6.87
N ALA A 69 2.95 11.09 8.11
CA ALA A 69 3.76 10.32 9.06
C ALA A 69 3.15 8.95 9.37
N VAL A 70 1.85 8.87 9.67
CA VAL A 70 1.21 7.57 9.96
C VAL A 70 1.16 6.66 8.74
N THR A 71 1.01 7.23 7.54
CA THR A 71 1.00 6.46 6.29
C THR A 71 2.39 5.93 5.97
N ALA A 72 3.44 6.74 6.13
CA ALA A 72 4.83 6.36 5.92
C ALA A 72 5.27 5.23 6.86
N VAL A 73 4.99 5.35 8.17
CA VAL A 73 5.32 4.30 9.14
C VAL A 73 4.56 3.02 8.85
N ALA A 74 3.26 3.11 8.52
CA ALA A 74 2.46 1.94 8.19
C ALA A 74 2.93 1.24 6.91
N ALA A 75 3.34 2.00 5.88
CA ALA A 75 3.90 1.44 4.67
C ALA A 75 5.24 0.74 4.92
N ALA A 76 6.13 1.32 5.75
CA ALA A 76 7.36 0.63 6.17
C ALA A 76 7.06 -0.71 6.85
N LEU A 77 6.04 -0.77 7.71
CA LEU A 77 5.59 -2.02 8.33
C LEU A 77 5.00 -2.99 7.30
N ALA A 78 4.21 -2.51 6.34
CA ALA A 78 3.68 -3.33 5.25
C ALA A 78 4.79 -3.98 4.42
N TRP A 79 5.81 -3.21 4.06
CA TRP A 79 7.00 -3.71 3.35
C TRP A 79 7.78 -4.70 4.19
N GLY A 80 7.94 -4.46 5.50
CA GLY A 80 8.54 -5.42 6.40
C GLY A 80 7.79 -6.75 6.41
N ILE A 81 6.46 -6.72 6.54
CA ILE A 81 5.64 -7.94 6.51
C ILE A 81 5.73 -8.64 5.15
N GLY A 82 5.66 -7.88 4.05
CA GLY A 82 5.67 -8.41 2.69
C GLY A 82 7.01 -9.02 2.27
N MET A 83 8.13 -8.44 2.71
CA MET A 83 9.47 -8.91 2.38
C MET A 83 9.96 -10.06 3.26
N LEU A 84 9.35 -10.27 4.42
CA LEU A 84 9.82 -11.25 5.39
C LEU A 84 9.83 -12.69 4.84
N PRO A 85 8.80 -13.20 4.13
CA PRO A 85 8.83 -14.57 3.60
C PRO A 85 10.01 -14.80 2.64
N THR A 86 10.23 -13.89 1.69
CA THR A 86 11.35 -13.98 0.73
C THR A 86 12.69 -13.86 1.44
N THR A 87 12.81 -12.94 2.41
CA THR A 87 14.07 -12.77 3.17
C THR A 87 14.43 -14.01 3.98
N LEU A 88 13.43 -14.67 4.59
CA LEU A 88 13.62 -15.92 5.32
C LEU A 88 14.06 -17.05 4.37
N PHE A 89 13.40 -17.18 3.22
CA PHE A 89 13.75 -18.16 2.20
C PHE A 89 15.19 -17.96 1.69
N ASP A 90 15.57 -16.74 1.33
CA ASP A 90 16.93 -16.39 0.87
C ASP A 90 17.99 -16.56 1.98
N SER A 91 17.57 -16.55 3.25
CA SER A 91 18.43 -16.83 4.41
C SER A 91 18.53 -18.33 4.73
N GLY A 92 17.93 -19.21 3.92
CA GLY A 92 17.98 -20.67 4.09
C GLY A 92 16.90 -21.25 5.00
N VAL A 93 15.85 -20.48 5.35
CA VAL A 93 14.73 -20.98 6.15
C VAL A 93 13.71 -21.69 5.24
N THR A 94 13.49 -22.98 5.47
CA THR A 94 12.49 -23.75 4.72
C THR A 94 11.08 -23.45 5.23
N LEU A 95 10.25 -22.81 4.40
CA LEU A 95 8.84 -22.56 4.66
C LEU A 95 7.98 -23.62 3.96
N ASP A 96 7.65 -24.72 4.66
CA ASP A 96 6.84 -25.80 4.10
C ASP A 96 5.36 -25.39 3.94
N PRO A 97 4.81 -25.29 2.71
CA PRO A 97 3.41 -24.95 2.48
C PRO A 97 2.42 -26.00 2.99
N ALA A 98 2.86 -27.25 3.19
CA ALA A 98 2.03 -28.31 3.76
C ALA A 98 1.82 -28.13 5.27
N ASN A 99 2.67 -27.36 5.94
CA ASN A 99 2.53 -27.06 7.36
C ASN A 99 1.40 -26.05 7.62
N ALA A 100 0.45 -26.43 8.47
CA ALA A 100 -0.69 -25.59 8.83
C ALA A 100 -0.28 -24.27 9.50
N LEU A 101 0.77 -24.26 10.33
CA LEU A 101 1.26 -23.05 10.98
C LEU A 101 1.85 -22.06 9.97
N VAL A 102 2.58 -22.54 8.96
CA VAL A 102 3.12 -21.70 7.88
C VAL A 102 1.98 -21.06 7.10
N ARG A 103 0.92 -21.82 6.75
CA ARG A 103 -0.25 -21.27 6.07
C ARG A 103 -1.00 -20.24 6.90
N ILE A 104 -1.20 -20.50 8.20
CA ILE A 104 -1.86 -19.57 9.12
C ILE A 104 -1.02 -18.29 9.26
N ALA A 105 0.30 -18.41 9.41
CA ALA A 105 1.20 -17.27 9.49
C ALA A 105 1.22 -16.46 8.20
N ALA A 106 1.25 -17.10 7.03
CA ALA A 106 1.20 -16.43 5.73
C ALA A 106 -0.14 -15.69 5.53
N ALA A 107 -1.26 -16.35 5.82
CA ALA A 107 -2.59 -15.72 5.74
C ALA A 107 -2.74 -14.55 6.72
N GLY A 108 -2.29 -14.75 7.97
CA GLY A 108 -2.28 -13.71 9.00
C GLY A 108 -1.39 -12.52 8.63
N GLY A 109 -0.21 -12.79 8.04
CA GLY A 109 0.70 -11.78 7.50
C GLY A 109 0.07 -10.99 6.36
N ALA A 110 -0.59 -11.66 5.40
CA ALA A 110 -1.29 -10.99 4.30
C ALA A 110 -2.41 -10.07 4.80
N VAL A 111 -3.20 -10.54 5.77
CA VAL A 111 -4.24 -9.71 6.42
C VAL A 111 -3.61 -8.54 7.17
N ALA A 112 -2.56 -8.79 7.95
CA ALA A 112 -1.87 -7.75 8.70
C ALA A 112 -1.30 -6.67 7.75
N LEU A 113 -0.66 -7.08 6.65
CA LEU A 113 -0.16 -6.21 5.59
C LEU A 113 -1.28 -5.30 5.06
N LEU A 114 -2.41 -5.88 4.64
CA LEU A 114 -3.54 -5.12 4.10
C LEU A 114 -4.17 -4.15 5.12
N LEU A 115 -4.05 -4.44 6.41
CA LEU A 115 -4.63 -3.63 7.47
C LEU A 115 -3.70 -2.52 7.98
N THR A 116 -2.38 -2.63 7.79
CA THR A 116 -1.40 -1.67 8.31
C THR A 116 -1.76 -0.20 8.01
N ILE A 117 -1.79 0.17 6.73
CA ILE A 117 -2.07 1.53 6.25
C ILE A 117 -3.49 1.98 6.62
N PRO A 118 -4.58 1.26 6.27
CA PRO A 118 -5.93 1.73 6.56
C PRO A 118 -6.20 1.93 8.06
N VAL A 119 -5.70 1.05 8.93
CA VAL A 119 -5.86 1.20 10.38
C VAL A 119 -5.08 2.40 10.89
N ALA A 120 -3.84 2.59 10.44
CA ALA A 120 -3.03 3.74 10.83
C ALA A 120 -3.69 5.07 10.41
N GLN A 121 -4.18 5.15 9.17
CA GLN A 121 -4.89 6.32 8.65
C GLN A 121 -6.22 6.57 9.36
N TRP A 122 -6.95 5.50 9.72
CA TRP A 122 -8.18 5.60 10.48
C TRP A 122 -7.99 6.31 11.83
N THR A 123 -6.83 6.15 12.50
CA THR A 123 -6.53 6.84 13.76
C THR A 123 -6.57 8.37 13.62
N VAL A 124 -6.28 8.89 12.43
CA VAL A 124 -6.38 10.31 12.09
C VAL A 124 -7.80 10.63 11.61
N LEU A 125 -8.33 9.82 10.69
CA LEU A 125 -9.62 10.05 10.03
C LEU A 125 -10.81 10.06 11.01
N ARG A 126 -10.76 9.26 12.08
CA ARG A 126 -11.80 9.20 13.12
C ARG A 126 -12.06 10.52 13.85
N HIS A 127 -11.16 11.49 13.74
CA HIS A 127 -11.34 12.84 14.30
C HIS A 127 -11.86 13.85 13.27
N VAL A 128 -12.01 13.43 12.01
CA VAL A 128 -12.43 14.30 10.89
C VAL A 128 -13.79 13.85 10.33
N LEU A 129 -14.05 12.55 10.27
CA LEU A 129 -15.27 11.98 9.68
C LEU A 129 -16.04 11.11 10.66
N ASP A 130 -17.37 11.22 10.58
CA ASP A 130 -18.26 10.27 11.23
C ASP A 130 -18.18 8.91 10.54
N ARG A 131 -18.28 7.83 11.33
CA ARG A 131 -18.19 6.45 10.81
C ARG A 131 -16.95 6.21 9.95
N ALA A 132 -15.83 6.86 10.30
CA ALA A 132 -14.54 6.74 9.60
C ALA A 132 -14.04 5.30 9.46
N TRP A 133 -14.55 4.36 10.26
CA TRP A 133 -14.19 2.93 10.19
C TRP A 133 -14.46 2.30 8.81
N HIS A 134 -15.42 2.82 8.02
CA HIS A 134 -15.65 2.36 6.65
C HIS A 134 -14.45 2.56 5.72
N TRP A 135 -13.50 3.43 6.09
CA TRP A 135 -12.23 3.61 5.37
C TRP A 135 -11.43 2.31 5.30
N ILE A 136 -11.45 1.52 6.38
CA ILE A 136 -10.62 0.32 6.50
C ILE A 136 -10.95 -0.70 5.40
N PRO A 137 -12.19 -1.20 5.27
CA PRO A 137 -12.52 -2.19 4.24
C PRO A 137 -12.40 -1.63 2.82
N VAL A 138 -12.69 -0.34 2.60
CA VAL A 138 -12.54 0.31 1.28
C VAL A 138 -11.08 0.31 0.83
N ASN A 139 -10.19 0.75 1.71
CA ASN A 139 -8.78 0.89 1.39
C ASN A 139 -8.10 -0.49 1.32
N ALA A 140 -8.41 -1.41 2.24
CA ALA A 140 -7.93 -2.79 2.19
C ALA A 140 -8.36 -3.50 0.89
N ALA A 141 -9.62 -3.32 0.44
CA ALA A 141 -10.07 -3.88 -0.83
C ALA A 141 -9.33 -3.29 -2.04
N ALA A 142 -9.09 -1.97 -2.04
CA ALA A 142 -8.34 -1.32 -3.11
C ALA A 142 -6.90 -1.85 -3.21
N TRP A 143 -6.23 -2.04 -2.07
CA TRP A 143 -4.90 -2.67 -2.02
C TRP A 143 -4.91 -4.14 -2.39
N LEU A 144 -5.92 -4.92 -1.96
CA LEU A 144 -6.05 -6.33 -2.34
C LEU A 144 -6.11 -6.48 -3.86
N VAL A 145 -6.96 -5.68 -4.52
CA VAL A 145 -7.03 -5.70 -5.99
C VAL A 145 -5.72 -5.20 -6.60
N GLY A 146 -5.17 -4.11 -6.09
CA GLY A 146 -3.91 -3.54 -6.58
C GLY A 146 -2.74 -4.53 -6.51
N LEU A 147 -2.51 -5.15 -5.36
CA LEU A 147 -1.43 -6.14 -5.17
C LEU A 147 -1.63 -7.37 -6.04
N SER A 148 -2.87 -7.78 -6.31
CA SER A 148 -3.13 -8.87 -7.25
C SER A 148 -2.60 -8.53 -8.65
N LEU A 149 -2.63 -7.25 -9.06
CA LEU A 149 -2.11 -6.80 -10.36
C LEU A 149 -0.57 -6.82 -10.42
N THR A 150 0.13 -6.62 -9.30
CA THR A 150 1.60 -6.72 -9.28
C THR A 150 2.09 -8.16 -9.36
N LEU A 151 1.24 -9.13 -9.00
CA LEU A 151 1.52 -10.56 -9.08
C LEU A 151 1.14 -11.18 -10.44
N LEU A 152 0.39 -10.47 -11.29
CA LEU A 152 -0.03 -10.97 -12.60
C LEU A 152 1.13 -11.37 -13.54
N PRO A 153 2.29 -10.71 -13.54
CA PRO A 153 3.40 -11.14 -14.37
C PRO A 153 3.96 -12.51 -13.95
N SER A 154 3.91 -12.86 -12.66
CA SER A 154 4.64 -13.99 -12.06
C SER A 154 4.51 -15.34 -12.78
N PRO A 155 3.34 -15.76 -13.32
CA PRO A 155 3.22 -17.02 -14.07
C PRO A 155 3.96 -17.04 -15.42
N PHE A 156 4.40 -15.89 -15.91
CA PHE A 156 4.99 -15.71 -17.24
C PHE A 156 6.48 -15.31 -17.20
N VAL A 157 7.05 -15.12 -16.00
CA VAL A 157 8.46 -14.77 -15.81
C VAL A 157 9.21 -15.91 -15.13
N ASP A 158 10.41 -16.16 -15.60
CA ASP A 158 11.34 -17.15 -15.07
C ASP A 158 12.78 -16.59 -15.09
N GLU A 159 13.74 -17.42 -14.68
CA GLU A 159 15.16 -17.09 -14.61
C GLU A 159 15.78 -16.71 -15.96
N THR A 160 15.16 -17.12 -17.07
CA THR A 160 15.64 -16.83 -18.43
C THR A 160 15.11 -15.50 -18.97
N THR A 161 14.17 -14.88 -18.26
CA THR A 161 13.49 -13.68 -18.75
C THR A 161 14.44 -12.47 -18.73
N PRO A 162 14.56 -11.71 -19.83
CA PRO A 162 15.46 -10.55 -19.88
C PRO A 162 15.14 -9.51 -18.80
N PRO A 163 16.16 -8.89 -18.16
CA PRO A 163 15.94 -7.87 -17.11
C PRO A 163 15.07 -6.69 -17.56
N THR A 164 15.12 -6.33 -18.84
CA THR A 164 14.27 -5.28 -19.42
C THR A 164 12.79 -5.67 -19.45
N VAL A 165 12.48 -6.94 -19.76
CA VAL A 165 11.11 -7.46 -19.76
C VAL A 165 10.57 -7.52 -18.33
N LEU A 166 11.38 -7.98 -17.38
CA LEU A 166 11.05 -7.95 -15.95
C LEU A 166 10.72 -6.52 -15.49
N ALA A 167 11.61 -5.56 -15.78
CA ALA A 167 11.43 -4.17 -15.39
C ALA A 167 10.14 -3.56 -15.98
N VAL A 168 9.84 -3.83 -17.25
CA VAL A 168 8.61 -3.34 -17.90
C VAL A 168 7.37 -4.01 -17.32
N ALA A 169 7.37 -5.34 -17.16
CA ALA A 169 6.20 -6.08 -16.68
C ALA A 169 5.82 -5.69 -15.24
N PHE A 170 6.80 -5.69 -14.33
CA PHE A 170 6.58 -5.28 -12.93
C PHE A 170 6.36 -3.78 -12.79
N GLY A 171 6.98 -2.95 -13.66
CA GLY A 171 6.70 -1.52 -13.73
C GLY A 171 5.25 -1.22 -14.12
N LEU A 172 4.73 -1.89 -15.16
CA LEU A 172 3.33 -1.79 -15.57
C LEU A 172 2.37 -2.31 -14.50
N GLY A 173 2.69 -3.45 -13.87
CA GLY A 173 1.92 -3.98 -12.74
C GLY A 173 1.84 -2.98 -11.58
N GLY A 174 2.96 -2.30 -11.28
CA GLY A 174 3.04 -1.23 -10.31
C GLY A 174 2.16 -0.03 -10.61
N VAL A 175 2.19 0.47 -11.86
CA VAL A 175 1.32 1.57 -12.30
C VAL A 175 -0.16 1.18 -12.24
N ALA A 176 -0.49 -0.06 -12.61
CA ALA A 176 -1.85 -0.57 -12.54
C ALA A 176 -2.35 -0.69 -11.08
N MET A 177 -1.48 -1.15 -10.17
CA MET A 177 -1.73 -1.15 -8.74
C MET A 177 -1.97 0.27 -8.22
N ALA A 178 -1.03 1.18 -8.45
CA ALA A 178 -1.10 2.58 -8.03
C ALA A 178 -2.40 3.25 -8.50
N THR A 179 -2.77 3.02 -9.75
CA THR A 179 -4.03 3.54 -10.32
C THR A 179 -5.25 2.96 -9.61
N THR A 180 -5.26 1.65 -9.38
CA THR A 180 -6.36 0.95 -8.69
C THR A 180 -6.53 1.46 -7.26
N VAL A 181 -5.44 1.58 -6.50
CA VAL A 181 -5.46 2.09 -5.13
C VAL A 181 -5.93 3.54 -5.10
N ALA A 182 -5.38 4.40 -5.95
CA ALA A 182 -5.76 5.80 -6.06
C ALA A 182 -7.25 5.98 -6.39
N VAL A 183 -7.77 5.24 -7.37
CA VAL A 183 -9.18 5.31 -7.78
C VAL A 183 -10.09 4.74 -6.71
N GLY A 184 -9.77 3.57 -6.17
CA GLY A 184 -10.56 2.89 -5.13
C GLY A 184 -10.70 3.74 -3.87
N THR A 185 -9.58 4.21 -3.33
CA THR A 185 -9.55 5.06 -2.14
C THR A 185 -10.23 6.41 -2.38
N GLY A 186 -10.00 7.04 -3.53
CA GLY A 186 -10.62 8.32 -3.88
C GLY A 186 -12.14 8.23 -4.13
N VAL A 187 -12.64 7.13 -4.70
CA VAL A 187 -14.09 6.89 -4.82
C VAL A 187 -14.71 6.63 -3.45
N GLY A 188 -14.08 5.80 -2.62
CA GLY A 188 -14.56 5.49 -1.28
C GLY A 188 -14.65 6.73 -0.39
N MET A 189 -13.61 7.55 -0.38
CA MET A 189 -13.59 8.81 0.36
C MET A 189 -14.72 9.76 -0.07
N ARG A 190 -14.94 9.91 -1.38
CA ARG A 190 -16.04 10.75 -1.91
C ARG A 190 -17.42 10.25 -1.47
N ARG A 191 -17.63 8.93 -1.45
CA ARG A 191 -18.89 8.32 -0.96
C ARG A 191 -19.10 8.60 0.53
N MET A 192 -18.06 8.49 1.34
CA MET A 192 -18.13 8.80 2.78
C MET A 192 -18.51 10.27 3.03
N LEU A 193 -17.87 11.20 2.33
CA LEU A 193 -18.16 12.64 2.43
C LEU A 193 -19.59 12.99 1.97
N ALA A 194 -20.07 12.35 0.90
CA ALA A 194 -21.44 12.54 0.41
C ALA A 194 -22.49 12.03 1.40
N ASN A 195 -22.24 10.87 2.03
CA ASN A 195 -23.14 10.30 3.02
C ASN A 195 -23.24 11.15 4.30
N GLN A 196 -22.13 11.75 4.74
CA GLN A 196 -22.14 12.67 5.89
C GLN A 196 -22.99 13.92 5.58
N SER A 197 -22.86 14.48 4.38
CA SER A 197 -23.66 15.65 3.96
C SER A 197 -25.16 15.36 3.95
N ARG A 198 -25.56 14.12 3.57
CA ARG A 198 -26.96 13.67 3.59
C ARG A 198 -27.50 13.42 5.00
N GLY A 199 -26.64 13.00 5.93
CA GLY A 199 -27.00 12.82 7.35
C GLY A 199 -27.30 14.17 8.01
N ALA A 200 -26.41 15.15 7.84
CA ALA A 200 -26.56 16.48 8.42
C ALA A 200 -27.83 17.21 7.95
N GLY A 201 -28.24 17.04 6.69
CA GLY A 201 -29.47 17.64 6.16
C GLY A 201 -30.77 17.01 6.68
N ARG A 202 -30.72 15.79 7.24
CA ARG A 202 -31.89 15.11 7.84
C ARG A 202 -32.11 15.48 9.30
N GLU A 203 -31.05 15.85 10.02
CA GLU A 203 -31.14 16.24 11.44
C GLU A 203 -31.54 17.72 11.63
N GLY A 204 -31.30 18.59 10.64
CA GLY A 204 -31.68 20.01 10.69
C GLY A 204 -33.05 20.36 10.11
N GLY A 205 -33.86 19.36 9.74
CA GLY A 205 -35.18 19.54 9.10
C GLY A 205 -36.37 19.02 9.91
N ASN A 206 -36.14 18.61 11.16
CA ASN A 206 -37.15 18.27 12.17
C ASN A 206 -37.14 19.32 13.29
#